data_AF-A0A0B2V9Z0-F1
#
_entry.id   AF-A0A0B2V9Z0-F1
#
_cell.length_a   1.000
_cell.length_b   1.000
_cell.length_c   1.000
_cell.angle_alpha   90.00
_cell.angle_beta   90.00
_cell.angle_gamma   90.00
#
_symmetry.space_group_name_H-M   'P 1'
#
loop_
_entity.id
_entity.type
_entity.pdbx_description
1 polymer ?
#
loop_
_entity_poly.entity_id
_entity_poly.type
_entity_poly.pdbx_seq_one_letter_code
_entity_poly.pdbx_strand_id
1 'polypeptide(L)'
;RSTLCISLIRYVYDQQYAGKRDVDASERSMGAMRLPGYATQFMYRKISSLHSIASALANCCGVGAFHSNTVVLDYPSRAALSGAAEQILYHYHMHRVCIRQCNLIVVKGHFPLTMKTLSEGEQMKIKGNCGNLMSSRIVTPKFIHEVREAFQPQMLIKALSSQRMIDVWWIIDGGDTLLLLAHILKCNALWQQAVIRLFVVIEASDNGDVVENDIRRWLSSNHLILHTIEILHVDPSYVREYTFLRELKTRQRFREPPKHSLTTTAAAIFGLHNGSMLQSAVDRGYCPQSVDPVSCSYSLHPLVSDNIPRTEQLLRAQFLNKTISERSHGSSVVLLNIPEPPAQLERFWVYLTFVDKLTEGLNRALLIRGIDSETSAINYE
;
A
#
# COMPACT_ATOMS: atom_id res chain seq x y z
N ARG A 1 -14.30 13.22 10.09
CA ARG A 1 -13.05 13.09 9.30
C ARG A 1 -13.47 12.98 7.84
N SER A 2 -12.82 13.69 6.92
CA SER A 2 -13.26 13.76 5.53
C SER A 2 -12.26 13.04 4.63
N THR A 3 -12.75 12.18 3.74
CA THR A 3 -11.96 11.48 2.73
C THR A 3 -12.04 12.23 1.41
N LEU A 4 -10.91 12.42 0.74
CA LEU A 4 -10.90 12.97 -0.62
C LEU A 4 -10.76 11.82 -1.62
N CYS A 5 -11.80 11.58 -2.41
CA CYS A 5 -11.76 10.65 -3.53
C CYS A 5 -11.35 11.43 -4.79
N ILE A 6 -10.29 11.00 -5.47
CA ILE A 6 -9.77 11.70 -6.66
C ILE A 6 -9.83 10.76 -7.86
N SER A 7 -10.49 11.21 -8.94
CA SER A 7 -10.39 10.58 -10.25
C SER A 7 -9.36 11.32 -11.12
N LEU A 8 -8.31 10.62 -11.53
CA LEU A 8 -7.27 11.17 -12.42
C LEU A 8 -7.56 10.72 -13.86
N ILE A 9 -8.01 11.66 -14.69
CA ILE A 9 -8.51 11.35 -16.03
C ILE A 9 -7.57 11.92 -17.07
N ARG A 10 -7.07 11.06 -17.93
CA ARG A 10 -6.29 11.51 -19.08
C ARG A 10 -7.22 12.11 -20.13
N TYR A 11 -6.97 13.36 -20.50
CA TYR A 11 -7.67 14.01 -21.59
C TYR A 11 -7.23 13.40 -22.93
N VAL A 12 -8.06 12.52 -23.48
CA VAL A 12 -8.00 12.11 -24.88
C VAL A 12 -9.08 12.93 -25.59
N TYR A 13 -8.72 13.56 -26.72
CA TYR A 13 -9.63 14.46 -27.45
C TYR A 13 -11.04 13.86 -27.58
N ASP A 14 -12.05 14.73 -27.39
CA ASP A 14 -13.48 14.47 -27.65
C ASP A 14 -14.36 13.88 -26.53
N GLN A 15 -14.03 14.12 -25.24
CA GLN A 15 -14.97 13.83 -24.15
C GLN A 15 -15.10 14.99 -23.15
N GLN A 16 -16.01 15.94 -23.45
CA GLN A 16 -16.36 17.04 -22.54
C GLN A 16 -16.96 16.57 -21.20
N TYR A 17 -17.45 15.33 -21.11
CA TYR A 17 -18.10 14.76 -19.92
C TYR A 17 -17.39 13.54 -19.33
N ALA A 18 -16.18 13.20 -19.80
CA ALA A 18 -15.45 11.98 -19.40
C ALA A 18 -15.37 11.78 -17.87
N GLY A 19 -15.26 12.86 -17.11
CA GLY A 19 -15.07 12.75 -15.66
C GLY A 19 -16.25 13.13 -14.78
N LYS A 20 -17.22 13.91 -15.28
CA LYS A 20 -18.35 14.33 -14.43
C LYS A 20 -19.13 13.12 -13.93
N ARG A 21 -19.31 12.12 -14.81
CA ARG A 21 -19.95 10.85 -14.45
C ARG A 21 -19.18 10.08 -13.40
N ASP A 22 -17.85 10.10 -13.45
CA ASP A 22 -16.98 9.43 -12.47
C ASP A 22 -17.09 10.10 -11.10
N VAL A 23 -17.07 11.44 -11.06
CA VAL A 23 -17.29 12.20 -9.82
C VAL A 23 -18.68 11.90 -9.25
N ASP A 24 -19.74 12.02 -10.06
CA ASP A 24 -21.12 11.74 -9.63
C ASP A 24 -21.30 10.29 -9.16
N ALA A 25 -20.60 9.32 -9.77
CA ALA A 25 -20.61 7.92 -9.35
C ALA A 25 -19.85 7.72 -8.03
N SER A 26 -18.70 8.38 -7.86
CA SER A 26 -17.94 8.37 -6.62
C SER A 26 -18.73 9.00 -5.47
N GLU A 27 -19.36 10.16 -5.66
CA GLU A 27 -20.17 10.82 -4.62
C GLU A 27 -21.35 9.95 -4.19
N ARG A 28 -22.06 9.33 -5.14
CA ARG A 28 -23.14 8.37 -4.83
C ARG A 28 -22.63 7.18 -4.04
N SER A 29 -21.49 6.63 -4.42
CA SER A 29 -20.86 5.50 -3.73
C SER A 29 -20.41 5.88 -2.33
N MET A 30 -19.82 7.08 -2.16
CA MET A 30 -19.45 7.64 -0.85
C MET A 30 -20.66 7.82 0.05
N GLY A 31 -21.77 8.34 -0.49
CA GLY A 31 -23.04 8.47 0.24
C GLY A 31 -23.58 7.12 0.71
N ALA A 32 -23.61 6.12 -0.17
CA ALA A 32 -24.08 4.78 0.15
C ALA A 32 -23.19 4.05 1.19
N MET A 33 -21.87 4.26 1.15
CA MET A 33 -20.91 3.73 2.12
C MET A 33 -20.85 4.54 3.42
N ARG A 34 -21.54 5.69 3.50
CA ARG A 34 -21.41 6.67 4.58
C ARG A 34 -19.95 7.09 4.79
N LEU A 35 -19.21 7.27 3.70
CA LEU A 35 -17.84 7.76 3.70
C LEU A 35 -17.88 9.30 3.64
N PRO A 36 -17.73 10.02 4.76
CA PRO A 36 -17.70 11.47 4.76
C PRO A 36 -16.53 11.97 3.91
N GLY A 37 -16.76 12.94 3.03
CA GLY A 37 -15.70 13.39 2.14
C GLY A 37 -16.17 14.15 0.91
N TYR A 38 -15.25 14.31 -0.04
CA TYR A 38 -15.47 14.98 -1.32
C TYR A 38 -14.94 14.11 -2.44
N ALA A 39 -15.57 14.17 -3.61
CA ALA A 39 -15.02 13.61 -4.83
C ALA A 39 -14.58 14.74 -5.77
N THR A 40 -13.45 14.56 -6.45
CA THR A 40 -12.96 15.54 -7.43
C THR A 40 -12.28 14.86 -8.60
N GLN A 41 -12.15 15.59 -9.70
CA GLN A 41 -11.47 15.13 -10.91
C GLN A 41 -10.32 16.06 -11.27
N PHE A 42 -9.23 15.47 -11.76
CA PHE A 42 -8.14 16.22 -12.37
C PHE A 42 -7.83 15.67 -13.75
N MET A 43 -7.80 16.58 -14.72
CA MET A 43 -7.54 16.26 -16.11
C MET A 43 -6.08 16.54 -16.46
N TYR A 44 -5.42 15.59 -17.12
CA TYR A 44 -4.06 15.77 -17.61
C TYR A 44 -3.96 15.36 -19.07
N ARG A 45 -3.21 16.12 -19.88
CA ARG A 45 -3.04 15.82 -21.33
C ARG A 45 -1.91 14.83 -21.59
N LYS A 46 -0.73 15.07 -20.98
CA LYS A 46 0.46 14.24 -21.13
C LYS A 46 0.72 13.49 -19.84
N ILE A 47 1.07 12.21 -19.94
CA ILE A 47 1.44 11.39 -18.78
C ILE A 47 2.67 11.95 -18.04
N SER A 48 3.57 12.63 -18.76
CA SER A 48 4.71 13.34 -18.17
C SER A 48 4.32 14.45 -17.18
N SER A 49 3.14 15.04 -17.34
CA SER A 49 2.62 16.07 -16.42
C SER A 49 1.98 15.48 -15.16
N LEU A 50 1.75 14.16 -15.13
CA LEU A 50 1.08 13.49 -14.02
C LEU A 50 1.84 13.67 -12.71
N HIS A 51 3.18 13.62 -12.75
CA HIS A 51 3.99 13.81 -11.54
C HIS A 51 3.75 15.19 -10.91
N SER A 52 3.83 16.27 -11.70
CA SER A 52 3.63 17.63 -11.21
C SER A 52 2.21 17.84 -10.68
N ILE A 53 1.20 17.29 -11.38
CA ILE A 53 -0.19 17.37 -10.95
C ILE A 53 -0.39 16.60 -9.65
N ALA A 54 0.03 15.33 -9.59
CA ALA A 54 -0.10 14.51 -8.39
C ALA A 54 0.67 15.09 -7.19
N SER A 55 1.83 15.72 -7.41
CA SER A 55 2.57 16.40 -6.36
C SER A 55 1.87 17.69 -5.89
N ALA A 56 1.32 18.48 -6.82
CA ALA A 56 0.49 19.62 -6.47
C ALA A 56 -0.74 19.18 -5.66
N LEU A 57 -1.37 18.05 -6.02
CA LEU A 57 -2.45 17.47 -5.24
C LEU A 57 -1.99 17.05 -3.85
N ALA A 58 -0.90 16.29 -3.73
CA ALA A 58 -0.39 15.88 -2.43
C ALA A 58 -0.09 17.08 -1.51
N ASN A 59 0.39 18.20 -2.07
CA ASN A 59 0.72 19.41 -1.31
C ASN A 59 -0.48 20.34 -1.05
N CYS A 60 -1.45 20.39 -1.96
CA CYS A 60 -2.56 21.36 -1.93
C CYS A 60 -3.91 20.72 -1.55
N CYS A 61 -4.01 19.39 -1.46
CA CYS A 61 -5.21 18.71 -1.01
C CYS A 61 -5.41 18.93 0.49
N GLY A 62 -6.22 19.94 0.81
CA GLY A 62 -6.54 20.32 2.17
C GLY A 62 -6.95 21.77 2.33
N VAL A 63 -7.54 22.11 3.47
CA VAL A 63 -7.77 23.51 3.88
C VAL A 63 -7.35 23.67 5.34
N GLY A 64 -6.46 24.61 5.63
CA GLY A 64 -5.95 24.85 6.98
C GLY A 64 -5.20 23.63 7.54
N ALA A 65 -5.66 23.12 8.69
CA ALA A 65 -5.05 21.96 9.36
C ALA A 65 -5.40 20.59 8.73
N PHE A 66 -6.29 20.55 7.74
CA PHE A 66 -6.73 19.30 7.11
C PHE A 66 -5.89 18.98 5.88
N HIS A 67 -4.71 18.37 6.04
CA HIS A 67 -3.87 17.93 4.93
C HIS A 67 -4.00 16.42 4.69
N SER A 68 -4.10 15.99 3.43
CA SER A 68 -4.04 14.57 3.07
C SER A 68 -2.64 14.01 3.33
N ASN A 69 -2.53 12.93 4.10
CA ASN A 69 -1.23 12.32 4.46
C ASN A 69 -1.07 10.88 3.95
N THR A 70 -2.13 10.30 3.38
CA THR A 70 -2.17 8.92 2.94
C THR A 70 -2.88 8.85 1.60
N VAL A 71 -2.21 8.29 0.61
CA VAL A 71 -2.73 8.00 -0.73
C VAL A 71 -3.07 6.52 -0.77
N VAL A 72 -4.31 6.22 -1.16
CA VAL A 72 -4.77 4.85 -1.40
C VAL A 72 -4.90 4.66 -2.90
N LEU A 73 -4.21 3.64 -3.45
CA LEU A 73 -4.23 3.29 -4.86
C LEU A 73 -4.74 1.87 -5.05
N ASP A 74 -5.36 1.61 -6.19
CA ASP A 74 -5.61 0.25 -6.61
C ASP A 74 -4.33 -0.44 -7.05
N TYR A 75 -4.30 -1.76 -6.92
CA TYR A 75 -3.21 -2.57 -7.42
C TYR A 75 -3.09 -2.46 -8.95
N PRO A 76 -1.85 -2.45 -9.51
CA PRO A 76 -1.64 -2.36 -10.94
C PRO A 76 -2.43 -3.40 -11.72
N SER A 77 -3.13 -2.95 -12.76
CA SER A 77 -3.92 -3.86 -13.59
C SER A 77 -3.00 -4.84 -14.36
N ARG A 78 -3.56 -5.98 -14.81
CA ARG A 78 -2.82 -6.94 -15.67
C ARG A 78 -2.12 -6.30 -16.87
N ALA A 79 -2.66 -5.21 -17.42
CA ALA A 79 -2.02 -4.47 -18.51
C ALA A 79 -0.70 -3.79 -18.04
N ALA A 80 -0.71 -3.19 -16.85
CA ALA A 80 0.50 -2.59 -16.26
C ALA A 80 1.56 -3.67 -15.97
N LEU A 81 1.13 -4.80 -15.41
CA LEU A 81 2.03 -5.92 -15.08
C LEU A 81 2.64 -6.55 -16.33
N SER A 82 1.88 -6.61 -17.44
CA SER A 82 2.36 -7.12 -18.73
C SER A 82 3.26 -6.16 -19.52
N GLY A 83 3.63 -4.99 -18.96
CA GLY A 83 4.58 -4.09 -19.62
C GLY A 83 3.95 -2.90 -20.34
N ALA A 84 2.64 -2.67 -20.23
CA ALA A 84 2.00 -1.57 -20.94
C ALA A 84 2.48 -0.20 -20.39
N ALA A 85 3.20 0.55 -21.25
CA ALA A 85 3.98 1.71 -20.86
C ALA A 85 3.16 2.78 -20.13
N GLU A 86 1.95 3.07 -20.59
CA GLU A 86 1.14 4.16 -20.02
C GLU A 86 0.66 3.86 -18.60
N GLN A 87 0.25 2.61 -18.33
CA GLN A 87 -0.20 2.20 -17.01
C GLN A 87 0.98 2.08 -16.03
N ILE A 88 2.14 1.64 -16.50
CA ILE A 88 3.37 1.64 -15.69
C ILE A 88 3.75 3.05 -15.29
N LEU A 89 3.71 4.01 -16.22
CA LEU A 89 4.04 5.41 -15.97
C LEU A 89 3.10 6.04 -14.92
N TYR A 90 1.82 5.67 -14.93
CA TYR A 90 0.88 6.10 -13.88
C TYR A 90 1.35 5.67 -12.49
N HIS A 91 1.60 4.37 -12.31
CA HIS A 91 2.07 3.85 -11.02
C HIS A 91 3.44 4.40 -10.64
N TYR A 92 4.36 4.56 -11.60
CA TYR A 92 5.67 5.16 -11.37
C TYR A 92 5.54 6.56 -10.79
N HIS A 93 4.78 7.45 -11.44
CA HIS A 93 4.62 8.82 -10.98
C HIS A 93 3.90 8.91 -9.63
N MET A 94 2.86 8.09 -9.41
CA MET A 94 2.13 8.08 -8.14
C MET A 94 3.01 7.56 -6.98
N HIS A 95 3.75 6.46 -7.19
CA HIS A 95 4.71 5.97 -6.21
C HIS A 95 5.77 7.03 -5.90
N ARG A 96 6.35 7.66 -6.94
CA ARG A 96 7.35 8.74 -6.81
C ARG A 96 6.88 9.93 -5.99
N VAL A 97 5.63 10.38 -6.18
CA VAL A 97 5.02 11.46 -5.40
C VAL A 97 4.90 11.05 -3.93
N CYS A 98 4.40 9.84 -3.69
CA CYS A 98 4.20 9.36 -2.34
C CYS A 98 5.53 9.15 -1.59
N ILE A 99 6.69 8.98 -2.25
CA ILE A 99 7.97 8.76 -1.54
C ILE A 99 8.25 9.87 -0.52
N ARG A 100 7.93 11.12 -0.88
CA ARG A 100 8.30 12.30 -0.09
C ARG A 100 7.15 12.96 0.65
N GLN A 101 5.91 12.69 0.26
CA GLN A 101 4.76 13.55 0.62
C GLN A 101 3.64 12.80 1.35
N CYS A 102 3.47 11.49 1.13
CA CYS A 102 2.30 10.75 1.63
C CYS A 102 2.63 9.28 1.95
N ASN A 103 1.98 8.73 2.98
CA ASN A 103 1.90 7.28 3.14
C ASN A 103 1.22 6.70 1.89
N LEU A 104 1.63 5.52 1.45
CA LEU A 104 1.03 4.83 0.32
C LEU A 104 0.39 3.53 0.80
N ILE A 105 -0.86 3.31 0.42
CA ILE A 105 -1.55 2.03 0.57
C ILE A 105 -1.98 1.57 -0.81
N VAL A 106 -1.54 0.39 -1.25
CA VAL A 106 -1.97 -0.24 -2.49
C VAL A 106 -2.87 -1.43 -2.17
N VAL A 107 -4.09 -1.41 -2.70
CA VAL A 107 -5.14 -2.40 -2.41
C VAL A 107 -5.12 -3.51 -3.47
N LYS A 108 -4.71 -4.73 -3.09
CA LYS A 108 -4.70 -5.91 -3.97
C LYS A 108 -5.81 -6.89 -3.56
N GLY A 109 -6.55 -7.36 -4.57
CA GLY A 109 -7.62 -8.34 -4.39
C GLY A 109 -9.00 -7.71 -4.23
N HIS A 110 -10.02 -8.56 -4.14
CA HIS A 110 -11.42 -8.10 -4.06
C HIS A 110 -11.88 -8.01 -2.61
N PHE A 111 -12.34 -6.82 -2.21
CA PHE A 111 -12.96 -6.55 -0.92
C PHE A 111 -14.46 -6.35 -1.14
N PRO A 112 -15.32 -7.35 -0.85
CA PRO A 112 -16.76 -7.21 -1.06
C PRO A 112 -17.31 -6.14 -0.11
N LEU A 113 -17.77 -5.03 -0.69
CA LEU A 113 -18.39 -3.94 0.05
C LEU A 113 -19.89 -4.20 0.12
N THR A 114 -20.44 -4.30 1.34
CA THR A 114 -21.89 -4.37 1.53
C THR A 114 -22.49 -2.98 1.30
N MET A 115 -22.97 -2.74 0.10
CA MET A 115 -23.78 -1.55 -0.18
C MET A 115 -25.15 -1.75 0.45
N LYS A 116 -25.53 -0.88 1.40
CA LYS A 116 -26.94 -0.79 1.79
C LYS A 116 -27.66 -0.22 0.57
N THR A 117 -28.41 -1.06 -0.14
CA THR A 117 -29.35 -0.58 -1.14
C THR A 117 -30.24 0.46 -0.47
N LEU A 118 -30.13 1.71 -0.92
CA LEU A 118 -31.14 2.72 -0.65
C LEU A 118 -32.47 2.10 -1.07
N SER A 119 -33.40 2.06 -0.12
CA SER A 119 -34.73 1.49 -0.26
C SER A 119 -35.33 1.82 -1.63
N GLU A 120 -35.82 0.78 -2.31
CA GLU A 120 -36.66 0.89 -3.50
C GLU A 120 -37.80 1.87 -3.21
N GLY A 121 -37.69 3.08 -3.75
CA GLY A 121 -38.64 4.17 -3.50
C GLY A 121 -38.52 5.33 -4.49
N GLU A 122 -37.39 5.49 -5.18
CA GLU A 122 -37.23 6.50 -6.23
C GLU A 122 -36.92 5.84 -7.58
N GLN A 123 -37.93 5.18 -8.15
CA GLN A 123 -38.01 5.02 -9.60
C GLN A 123 -38.26 6.39 -10.23
N MET A 124 -37.21 7.17 -10.48
CA MET A 124 -37.32 8.25 -11.46
C MET A 124 -37.31 7.65 -12.87
N LYS A 125 -38.50 7.61 -13.48
CA LYS A 125 -38.71 7.40 -14.92
C LYS A 125 -37.83 8.36 -15.72
N ILE A 126 -36.71 7.87 -16.25
CA ILE A 126 -36.07 8.53 -17.39
C ILE A 126 -36.80 8.05 -18.64
N LYS A 127 -37.87 8.77 -19.02
CA LYS A 127 -38.42 8.71 -20.39
C LYS A 127 -37.46 9.51 -21.29
N GLY A 128 -36.59 8.80 -21.99
CA GLY A 128 -35.71 9.36 -23.02
C GLY A 128 -35.53 8.33 -24.12
N ASN A 129 -36.31 8.48 -25.19
CA ASN A 129 -36.29 7.65 -26.38
C ASN A 129 -35.03 7.99 -27.19
N CYS A 130 -34.07 7.07 -27.34
CA CYS A 130 -33.04 7.14 -28.38
C CYS A 130 -32.68 5.72 -28.84
N GLY A 131 -33.12 5.41 -30.07
CA GLY A 131 -32.76 4.19 -30.77
C GLY A 131 -31.29 4.15 -31.20
N ASN A 132 -30.88 2.96 -31.61
CA ASN A 132 -29.75 2.62 -32.48
C ASN A 132 -28.54 3.57 -32.44
N LEU A 133 -27.52 3.22 -31.65
CA LEU A 133 -26.13 3.49 -32.02
C LEU A 133 -25.25 2.30 -31.63
N MET A 134 -25.06 1.42 -32.61
CA MET A 134 -23.97 0.44 -32.66
C MET A 134 -22.62 1.17 -32.67
N SER A 135 -21.63 0.53 -32.05
CA SER A 135 -20.18 0.80 -32.19
C SER A 135 -19.63 2.10 -31.59
N SER A 136 -19.07 2.00 -30.38
CA SER A 136 -17.70 2.50 -30.11
C SER A 136 -17.21 2.00 -28.75
N ARG A 137 -15.99 1.48 -28.74
CA ARG A 137 -15.25 0.96 -27.58
C ARG A 137 -15.26 1.94 -26.41
N ILE A 138 -15.88 1.53 -25.29
CA ILE A 138 -15.81 2.25 -24.02
C ILE A 138 -14.59 1.72 -23.27
N VAL A 139 -13.55 2.55 -23.13
CA VAL A 139 -12.46 2.34 -22.19
C VAL A 139 -12.75 3.22 -20.98
N THR A 140 -13.37 2.64 -19.96
CA THR A 140 -13.44 3.23 -18.62
C THR A 140 -12.11 3.01 -17.91
N PRO A 141 -11.60 3.98 -17.12
CA PRO A 141 -10.56 3.67 -16.15
C PRO A 141 -11.16 2.59 -15.23
N LYS A 142 -10.49 1.44 -15.11
CA LYS A 142 -11.03 0.19 -14.55
C LYS A 142 -11.62 0.34 -13.13
N PHE A 143 -12.83 0.84 -13.08
CA PHE A 143 -13.85 0.65 -12.06
C PHE A 143 -15.03 0.03 -12.79
N ILE A 144 -15.47 -1.14 -12.33
CA ILE A 144 -16.62 -1.90 -12.86
C ILE A 144 -16.36 -2.58 -14.21
N HIS A 145 -15.60 -3.68 -14.20
CA HIS A 145 -15.78 -4.73 -15.21
C HIS A 145 -15.58 -6.12 -14.60
N GLU A 146 -16.52 -6.50 -13.73
CA GLU A 146 -16.91 -7.91 -13.48
C GLU A 146 -18.28 -7.96 -12.77
N VAL A 147 -19.24 -7.14 -13.23
CA VAL A 147 -20.66 -7.34 -12.91
C VAL A 147 -21.41 -7.41 -14.24
N ARG A 148 -21.18 -8.49 -14.97
CA ARG A 148 -22.02 -8.83 -16.12
C ARG A 148 -22.06 -10.33 -16.39
N GLU A 149 -22.12 -11.15 -15.35
CA GLU A 149 -22.73 -12.48 -15.44
C GLU A 149 -23.60 -12.73 -14.20
N ALA A 150 -24.85 -13.11 -14.46
CA ALA A 150 -25.85 -13.62 -13.52
C ALA A 150 -26.08 -12.83 -12.21
N PHE A 151 -27.00 -11.88 -12.27
CA PHE A 151 -27.79 -11.43 -11.11
C PHE A 151 -28.54 -12.64 -10.52
N GLN A 152 -27.97 -13.29 -9.51
CA GLN A 152 -28.72 -14.04 -8.50
C GLN A 152 -28.53 -13.33 -7.15
N PRO A 153 -29.55 -12.67 -6.60
CA PRO A 153 -29.47 -11.97 -5.33
C PRO A 153 -29.65 -12.97 -4.17
N GLN A 154 -28.72 -13.92 -4.02
CA GLN A 154 -28.66 -14.79 -2.86
C GLN A 154 -27.20 -15.13 -2.55
N MET A 155 -26.69 -14.54 -1.46
CA MET A 155 -25.72 -15.08 -0.49
C MET A 155 -25.00 -13.91 0.21
N LEU A 156 -25.73 -13.25 1.11
CA LEU A 156 -25.41 -13.24 2.54
C LEU A 156 -23.90 -13.27 2.86
N ILE A 157 -23.39 -12.23 3.52
CA ILE A 157 -22.33 -12.41 4.51
C ILE A 157 -22.95 -13.18 5.71
N LYS A 158 -23.43 -14.41 5.50
CA LYS A 158 -23.54 -15.46 6.52
C LYS A 158 -22.79 -16.65 5.96
N ALA A 159 -21.46 -16.56 6.05
CA ALA A 159 -20.54 -17.70 6.15
C ALA A 159 -19.10 -17.22 6.41
N LEU A 160 -18.91 -16.23 7.28
CA LEU A 160 -17.61 -16.02 7.94
C LEU A 160 -17.84 -16.09 9.45
N SER A 161 -18.32 -17.25 9.89
CA SER A 161 -18.38 -17.65 11.31
C SER A 161 -17.06 -18.26 11.80
N SER A 162 -15.98 -18.16 11.01
CA SER A 162 -14.62 -18.46 11.44
C SER A 162 -13.89 -17.13 11.67
N GLN A 163 -13.18 -17.02 12.79
CA GLN A 163 -12.42 -15.85 13.23
C GLN A 163 -11.76 -15.10 12.04
N ARG A 164 -12.03 -13.80 11.93
CA ARG A 164 -11.42 -12.97 10.88
C ARG A 164 -9.96 -12.73 11.26
N MET A 165 -9.02 -13.32 10.51
CA MET A 165 -7.59 -13.15 10.78
C MET A 165 -7.03 -11.96 10.00
N ILE A 166 -6.40 -11.03 10.71
CA ILE A 166 -5.60 -9.94 10.14
C ILE A 166 -4.15 -10.32 10.37
N ASP A 167 -3.44 -10.63 9.29
CA ASP A 167 -2.01 -10.94 9.39
C ASP A 167 -1.20 -9.72 9.02
N VAL A 168 -0.29 -9.33 9.90
CA VAL A 168 0.64 -8.24 9.68
C VAL A 168 2.02 -8.81 9.43
N TRP A 169 2.54 -8.57 8.23
CA TRP A 169 3.89 -8.91 7.82
C TRP A 169 4.75 -7.67 7.79
N TRP A 170 5.64 -7.56 8.78
CA TRP A 170 6.59 -6.49 8.91
C TRP A 170 7.98 -6.99 8.53
N ILE A 171 8.42 -6.62 7.32
CA ILE A 171 9.73 -6.99 6.78
C ILE A 171 10.70 -5.83 6.95
N ILE A 172 11.64 -5.93 7.91
CA ILE A 172 12.66 -4.93 8.22
C ILE A 172 12.11 -3.56 8.67
N ASP A 173 11.46 -2.81 7.77
CA ASP A 173 11.03 -1.42 7.96
C ASP A 173 9.51 -1.21 7.84
N GLY A 174 8.99 -0.11 8.39
CA GLY A 174 7.60 0.34 8.24
C GLY A 174 6.59 -0.30 9.21
N GLY A 175 7.05 -0.83 10.35
CA GLY A 175 6.19 -1.52 11.32
C GLY A 175 5.12 -0.66 11.98
N ASP A 176 5.42 0.63 12.18
CA ASP A 176 4.54 1.59 12.83
C ASP A 176 3.24 1.82 12.04
N THR A 177 3.36 2.03 10.73
CA THR A 177 2.24 2.28 9.83
C THR A 177 1.41 1.00 9.64
N LEU A 178 2.07 -0.17 9.61
CA LEU A 178 1.42 -1.47 9.54
C LEU A 178 0.52 -1.74 10.76
N LEU A 179 1.07 -1.61 11.97
CA LEU A 179 0.29 -1.84 13.20
C LEU A 179 -0.77 -0.78 13.42
N LEU A 180 -0.50 0.48 13.08
CA LEU A 180 -1.53 1.53 13.11
C LEU A 180 -2.71 1.17 12.20
N LEU A 181 -2.45 0.73 10.96
CA LEU A 181 -3.51 0.34 10.05
C LEU A 181 -4.27 -0.89 10.54
N ALA A 182 -3.57 -1.89 11.08
CA ALA A 182 -4.21 -3.07 11.70
C ALA A 182 -5.14 -2.67 12.85
N HIS A 183 -4.71 -1.73 13.70
CA HIS A 183 -5.52 -1.21 14.79
C HIS A 183 -6.76 -0.46 14.28
N ILE A 184 -6.59 0.44 13.30
CA ILE A 184 -7.69 1.20 12.68
C ILE A 184 -8.72 0.25 12.06
N LEU A 185 -8.28 -0.82 11.39
CA LEU A 185 -9.18 -1.84 10.86
C LEU A 185 -9.99 -2.47 11.99
N LYS A 186 -9.35 -2.90 13.08
CA LYS A 186 -10.01 -3.52 14.23
C LYS A 186 -11.03 -2.60 14.94
N CYS A 187 -10.87 -1.27 14.85
CA CYS A 187 -11.88 -0.33 15.35
C CYS A 187 -13.20 -0.37 14.57
N ASN A 188 -13.20 -0.88 13.33
CA ASN A 188 -14.41 -1.00 12.53
C ASN A 188 -15.27 -2.19 13.00
N ALA A 189 -16.60 -2.02 13.09
CA ALA A 189 -17.53 -3.05 13.54
C ALA A 189 -17.41 -4.38 12.76
N LEU A 190 -17.02 -4.36 11.48
CA LEU A 190 -16.79 -5.56 10.69
C LEU A 190 -15.56 -6.36 11.15
N TRP A 191 -14.57 -5.70 11.75
CA TRP A 191 -13.29 -6.30 12.13
C TRP A 191 -13.07 -6.28 13.65
N GLN A 192 -14.09 -5.88 14.43
CA GLN A 192 -13.98 -5.81 15.89
C GLN A 192 -13.64 -7.16 16.53
N GLN A 193 -14.18 -8.25 15.97
CA GLN A 193 -13.89 -9.63 16.39
C GLN A 193 -12.66 -10.22 15.67
N ALA A 194 -11.95 -9.42 14.87
CA ALA A 194 -10.79 -9.91 14.15
C ALA A 194 -9.60 -10.11 15.09
N VAL A 195 -8.88 -11.19 14.82
CA VAL A 195 -7.67 -11.57 15.53
C VAL A 195 -6.48 -11.07 14.72
N ILE A 196 -5.55 -10.36 15.36
CA ILE A 196 -4.34 -9.85 14.70
C ILE A 196 -3.17 -10.77 15.03
N ARG A 197 -2.45 -11.24 14.02
CA ARG A 197 -1.19 -11.98 14.13
C ARG A 197 -0.06 -11.16 13.53
N LEU A 198 1.09 -11.08 14.20
CA LEU A 198 2.24 -10.30 13.76
C LEU A 198 3.40 -11.23 13.43
N PHE A 199 3.90 -11.10 12.20
CA PHE A 199 5.10 -11.78 11.71
C PHE A 199 6.15 -10.70 11.42
N VAL A 200 7.27 -10.74 12.13
CA VAL A 200 8.37 -9.79 11.97
C VAL A 200 9.52 -10.51 11.29
N VAL A 201 9.88 -10.09 10.09
CA VAL A 201 11.01 -10.63 9.33
C VAL A 201 12.23 -9.76 9.57
N ILE A 202 13.28 -10.36 10.10
CA ILE A 202 14.59 -9.75 10.38
C ILE A 202 15.71 -10.51 9.69
N GLU A 203 16.90 -9.92 9.61
CA GLU A 203 18.07 -10.61 9.07
C GLU A 203 18.57 -11.67 10.06
N ALA A 204 19.19 -12.73 9.54
CA ALA A 204 19.75 -13.80 10.36
C ALA A 204 20.84 -13.32 11.35
N SER A 205 21.51 -12.19 11.05
CA SER A 205 22.49 -11.57 11.93
C SER A 205 21.88 -10.75 13.09
N ASP A 206 20.60 -10.39 13.01
CA ASP A 206 19.96 -9.51 13.96
C ASP A 206 19.59 -10.22 15.27
N ASN A 207 19.55 -9.46 16.37
CA ASN A 207 19.14 -9.96 17.67
C ASN A 207 17.60 -9.94 17.81
N GLY A 208 16.96 -11.07 17.48
CA GLY A 208 15.51 -11.25 17.56
C GLY A 208 14.94 -11.08 18.98
N ASP A 209 15.67 -11.48 20.02
CA ASP A 209 15.19 -11.39 21.41
C ASP A 209 15.00 -9.93 21.84
N VAL A 210 15.91 -9.05 21.44
CA VAL A 210 15.79 -7.60 21.70
C VAL A 210 14.55 -7.05 21.01
N VAL A 211 14.35 -7.42 19.74
CA VAL A 211 13.18 -7.00 18.94
C VAL A 211 11.88 -7.48 19.59
N GLU A 212 11.79 -8.76 19.98
CA GLU A 212 10.59 -9.33 20.60
C GLU A 212 10.23 -8.63 21.91
N ASN A 213 11.23 -8.44 22.77
CA ASN A 213 11.05 -7.81 24.07
C ASN A 213 10.62 -6.35 23.95
N ASP A 214 11.18 -5.62 22.99
CA ASP A 214 10.78 -4.25 22.68
C ASP A 214 9.35 -4.17 22.16
N ILE A 215 8.96 -5.05 21.22
CA ILE A 215 7.60 -5.11 20.68
C ILE A 215 6.60 -5.44 21.80
N ARG A 216 6.88 -6.44 22.64
CA ARG A 216 6.01 -6.81 23.77
C ARG A 216 5.85 -5.65 24.75
N ARG A 217 6.94 -4.96 25.10
CA ARG A 217 6.88 -3.76 25.95
C ARG A 217 5.98 -2.69 25.33
N TRP A 218 6.14 -2.41 24.04
CA TRP A 218 5.32 -1.42 23.33
C TRP A 218 3.84 -1.80 23.28
N LEU A 219 3.52 -3.06 23.00
CA LEU A 219 2.14 -3.56 22.99
C LEU A 219 1.48 -3.45 24.36
N SER A 220 2.21 -3.78 25.43
CA SER A 220 1.75 -3.62 26.82
C SER A 220 1.45 -2.17 27.16
N SER A 221 2.33 -1.23 26.81
CA SER A 221 2.10 0.21 27.04
C SER A 221 0.88 0.76 26.29
N ASN A 222 0.56 0.18 25.13
CA ASN A 222 -0.54 0.60 24.27
C ASN A 222 -1.82 -0.23 24.43
N HIS A 223 -1.84 -1.18 25.37
CA HIS A 223 -2.97 -2.08 25.62
C HIS A 223 -3.46 -2.82 24.35
N LEU A 224 -2.54 -3.12 23.43
CA LEU A 224 -2.83 -3.82 22.19
C LEU A 224 -2.64 -5.33 22.36
N ILE A 225 -3.72 -6.08 22.16
CA ILE A 225 -3.69 -7.53 22.24
C ILE A 225 -3.57 -8.11 20.83
N LEU A 226 -2.41 -8.70 20.57
CA LEU A 226 -2.15 -9.56 19.42
C LEU A 226 -2.25 -11.02 19.85
N HIS A 227 -2.65 -11.90 18.95
CA HIS A 227 -2.79 -13.33 19.24
C HIS A 227 -1.45 -14.06 19.22
N THR A 228 -0.61 -13.75 18.24
CA THR A 228 0.73 -14.32 18.08
C THR A 228 1.69 -13.25 17.58
N ILE A 229 2.93 -13.32 18.07
CA ILE A 229 4.09 -12.58 17.58
C ILE A 229 5.12 -13.64 17.22
N GLU A 230 5.48 -13.73 15.95
CA GLU A 230 6.51 -14.65 15.45
C GLU A 230 7.62 -13.83 14.79
N ILE A 231 8.86 -14.08 15.20
CA ILE A 231 10.05 -13.49 14.60
C ILE A 231 10.67 -14.50 13.65
N LEU A 232 10.89 -14.06 12.41
CA LEU A 232 11.43 -14.86 11.32
C LEU A 232 12.81 -14.35 10.95
N HIS A 233 13.82 -15.19 11.15
CA HIS A 233 15.17 -14.93 10.69
C HIS A 233 15.32 -15.39 9.24
N VAL A 234 15.72 -14.47 8.37
CA VAL A 234 15.91 -14.74 6.95
C VAL A 234 17.33 -14.37 6.56
N ASP A 235 17.94 -15.18 5.68
CA ASP A 235 19.26 -14.88 5.14
C ASP A 235 19.24 -13.53 4.40
N PRO A 236 20.23 -12.64 4.59
CA PRO A 236 20.28 -11.32 3.97
C PRO A 236 20.13 -11.36 2.44
N SER A 237 20.55 -12.45 1.80
CA SER A 237 20.37 -12.65 0.37
C SER A 237 18.91 -12.58 -0.05
N TYR A 238 17.93 -13.03 0.74
CA TYR A 238 16.51 -13.06 0.37
C TYR A 238 15.74 -11.77 0.65
N VAL A 239 16.26 -10.89 1.51
CA VAL A 239 15.61 -9.61 1.89
C VAL A 239 16.31 -8.38 1.33
N ARG A 240 17.19 -8.58 0.32
CA ARG A 240 18.04 -7.54 -0.26
C ARG A 240 17.30 -6.28 -0.73
N GLU A 241 16.07 -6.44 -1.23
CA GLU A 241 15.20 -5.32 -1.63
C GLU A 241 14.78 -4.41 -0.47
N TYR A 242 14.73 -4.96 0.75
CA TYR A 242 14.35 -4.24 1.98
C TYR A 242 15.58 -3.71 2.72
N THR A 243 16.75 -4.35 2.58
CA THR A 243 17.94 -4.01 3.37
C THR A 243 18.85 -2.97 2.70
N PHE A 244 18.62 -2.63 1.42
CA PHE A 244 19.48 -1.74 0.62
C PHE A 244 19.80 -0.38 1.28
N LEU A 245 18.82 0.26 1.93
CA LEU A 245 19.02 1.54 2.64
C LEU A 245 19.00 1.40 4.16
N ARG A 246 18.95 0.18 4.68
CA ARG A 246 18.67 -0.09 6.10
C ARG A 246 19.68 0.57 7.02
N GLU A 247 20.98 0.36 6.78
CA GLU A 247 22.04 0.95 7.62
C GLU A 247 21.96 2.48 7.68
N LEU A 248 21.71 3.13 6.54
CA LEU A 248 21.54 4.58 6.46
C LEU A 248 20.30 5.05 7.22
N LYS A 249 19.15 4.38 7.03
CA LYS A 249 17.89 4.68 7.72
C LYS A 249 18.02 4.50 9.23
N THR A 250 18.60 3.40 9.68
CA THR A 250 18.85 3.13 11.10
C THR A 250 19.78 4.18 11.72
N ARG A 251 20.89 4.54 11.05
CA ARG A 251 21.80 5.60 11.53
C ARG A 251 21.11 6.97 11.61
N GLN A 252 20.28 7.32 10.64
CA GLN A 252 19.51 8.58 10.68
C GLN A 252 18.53 8.60 11.86
N ARG A 253 17.76 7.52 12.07
CA ARG A 253 16.80 7.38 13.19
C ARG A 253 17.42 7.54 14.56
N PHE A 254 18.67 7.11 14.75
CA PHE A 254 19.37 7.33 16.02
C PHE A 254 20.01 8.71 16.16
N ARG A 255 20.30 9.40 15.05
CA ARG A 255 20.97 10.71 15.05
C ARG A 255 19.98 11.87 15.17
N GLU A 256 18.82 11.77 14.52
CA GLU A 256 17.79 12.79 14.59
C GLU A 256 16.76 12.42 15.68
N PRO A 257 16.41 13.33 16.61
CA PRO A 257 15.31 13.06 17.53
C PRO A 257 14.02 12.86 16.74
N PRO A 258 13.11 11.96 17.16
CA PRO A 258 11.89 11.68 16.42
C PRO A 258 11.11 12.98 16.24
N LYS A 259 11.11 13.50 15.01
CA LYS A 259 10.27 14.63 14.63
C LYS A 259 8.82 14.21 14.85
N HIS A 260 7.93 15.15 15.18
CA HIS A 260 6.50 14.87 15.28
C HIS A 260 5.97 14.39 13.92
N SER A 261 6.09 13.09 13.64
CA SER A 261 5.57 12.48 12.43
C SER A 261 4.04 12.47 12.51
N LEU A 262 3.40 12.67 11.38
CA LEU A 262 1.94 12.57 11.27
C LEU A 262 1.45 11.16 11.64
N THR A 263 2.28 10.12 11.50
CA THR A 263 1.98 8.78 12.03
C THR A 263 1.93 8.79 13.56
N THR A 264 2.83 9.51 14.22
CA THR A 264 2.82 9.71 15.69
C THR A 264 1.58 10.49 16.14
N THR A 265 1.19 11.55 15.43
CA THR A 265 -0.04 12.29 15.74
C THR A 265 -1.28 11.43 15.53
N ALA A 266 -1.36 10.68 14.41
CA ALA A 266 -2.46 9.77 14.15
C ALA A 266 -2.53 8.66 15.20
N ALA A 267 -1.40 8.05 15.53
CA ALA A 267 -1.26 7.06 16.59
C ALA A 267 -1.83 7.60 17.92
N ALA A 268 -1.41 8.79 18.35
CA ALA A 268 -1.92 9.41 19.57
C ALA A 268 -3.45 9.61 19.57
N ILE A 269 -4.04 10.01 18.43
CA ILE A 269 -5.50 10.15 18.29
C ILE A 269 -6.21 8.79 18.47
N PHE A 270 -5.56 7.70 18.06
CA PHE A 270 -6.06 6.34 18.24
C PHE A 270 -5.62 5.70 19.57
N GLY A 271 -5.12 6.49 20.53
CA GLY A 271 -4.72 6.01 21.85
C GLY A 271 -3.40 5.25 21.87
N LEU A 272 -2.60 5.35 20.80
CA LEU A 272 -1.27 4.76 20.72
C LEU A 272 -0.21 5.80 21.12
N HIS A 273 0.38 5.60 22.30
CA HIS A 273 1.48 6.38 22.83
C HIS A 273 2.83 5.79 22.36
N ASN A 274 3.80 6.65 22.01
CA ASN A 274 5.15 6.29 21.54
C ASN A 274 5.22 5.65 20.12
N GLY A 275 4.45 6.17 19.16
CA GLY A 275 4.37 5.63 17.80
C GLY A 275 5.68 5.57 16.99
N SER A 276 6.70 6.37 17.33
CA SER A 276 8.02 6.32 16.68
C SER A 276 8.96 5.23 17.21
N MET A 277 8.65 4.61 18.36
CA MET A 277 9.55 3.63 19.01
C MET A 277 9.48 2.23 18.42
N LEU A 278 8.40 1.89 17.70
CA LEU A 278 8.21 0.53 17.25
C LEU A 278 9.26 0.16 16.21
N GLN A 279 9.48 1.00 15.19
CA GLN A 279 10.54 0.77 14.22
C GLN A 279 11.93 0.74 14.89
N SER A 280 12.13 1.50 15.97
CA SER A 280 13.35 1.45 16.77
C SER A 280 13.61 0.09 17.43
N ALA A 281 12.60 -0.77 17.59
CA ALA A 281 12.78 -2.14 18.09
C ALA A 281 13.64 -2.96 17.13
N VAL A 282 13.28 -2.95 15.84
CA VAL A 282 14.05 -3.65 14.79
C VAL A 282 15.41 -2.99 14.58
N ASP A 283 15.52 -1.67 14.75
CA ASP A 283 16.80 -0.96 14.68
C ASP A 283 17.76 -1.30 15.84
N ARG A 284 17.25 -1.47 17.07
CA ARG A 284 18.08 -1.88 18.21
C ARG A 284 18.55 -3.32 18.11
N GLY A 285 17.78 -4.17 17.43
CA GLY A 285 18.19 -5.53 17.10
C GLY A 285 19.16 -5.63 15.91
N TYR A 286 19.38 -4.54 15.17
CA TYR A 286 20.23 -4.55 13.98
C TYR A 286 21.70 -4.77 14.34
N CYS A 287 22.29 -5.81 13.77
CA CYS A 287 23.72 -6.11 13.89
C CYS A 287 24.43 -5.78 12.56
N PRO A 288 25.22 -4.69 12.49
CA PRO A 288 25.99 -4.39 11.28
C PRO A 288 26.97 -5.51 11.01
N GLN A 289 26.97 -6.04 9.79
CA GLN A 289 28.04 -6.94 9.37
C GLN A 289 29.34 -6.13 9.29
N SER A 290 30.40 -6.60 9.94
CA SER A 290 31.74 -6.03 9.79
C SER A 290 32.24 -6.37 8.38
N VAL A 291 31.84 -5.58 7.40
CA VAL A 291 32.40 -5.72 6.06
C VAL A 291 33.81 -5.17 6.13
N ASP A 292 34.82 -6.06 6.09
CA ASP A 292 36.19 -5.63 5.89
C ASP A 292 36.26 -4.71 4.66
N PRO A 293 36.83 -3.50 4.76
CA PRO A 293 36.85 -2.53 3.66
C PRO A 293 37.62 -3.02 2.41
N VAL A 294 38.28 -4.18 2.48
CA VAL A 294 39.06 -4.79 1.41
C VAL A 294 38.26 -5.84 0.61
N SER A 295 37.12 -6.32 1.11
CA SER A 295 36.23 -7.22 0.37
C SER A 295 35.12 -6.49 -0.39
N CYS A 296 34.99 -5.18 -0.17
CA CYS A 296 34.17 -4.28 -0.99
C CYS A 296 34.89 -3.91 -2.30
N SER A 297 35.36 -4.91 -3.05
CA SER A 297 35.32 -4.84 -4.51
C SER A 297 33.96 -5.36 -4.98
N TYR A 298 32.86 -4.84 -4.42
CA TYR A 298 31.64 -4.77 -5.22
C TYR A 298 31.93 -3.74 -6.28
N SER A 299 32.37 -4.24 -7.42
CA SER A 299 32.57 -3.47 -8.63
C SER A 299 31.39 -2.51 -8.79
N LEU A 300 31.64 -1.21 -8.66
CA LEU A 300 30.77 -0.16 -9.18
C LEU A 300 30.68 -0.22 -10.73
N HIS A 301 31.17 -1.29 -11.35
CA HIS A 301 30.92 -1.60 -12.74
C HIS A 301 29.50 -2.12 -12.91
N PRO A 302 28.69 -1.50 -13.80
CA PRO A 302 27.51 -2.15 -14.32
C PRO A 302 27.99 -3.39 -15.08
N LEU A 303 27.87 -4.58 -14.47
CA LEU A 303 28.03 -5.83 -15.18
C LEU A 303 26.83 -5.96 -16.13
N VAL A 304 27.08 -5.53 -17.38
CA VAL A 304 26.26 -5.85 -18.54
C VAL A 304 26.36 -7.36 -18.76
N SER A 305 25.41 -8.10 -18.19
CA SER A 305 25.09 -9.47 -18.58
C SER A 305 23.58 -9.62 -18.52
N ASP A 306 22.96 -9.55 -19.69
CA ASP A 306 21.55 -9.22 -19.89
C ASP A 306 20.51 -10.24 -19.41
N ASN A 307 20.90 -11.36 -18.75
CA ASN A 307 19.95 -12.44 -18.45
C ASN A 307 19.94 -13.00 -17.01
N ILE A 308 20.81 -12.53 -16.10
CA ILE A 308 20.95 -13.12 -14.74
C ILE A 308 20.35 -12.25 -13.59
N PRO A 309 20.27 -10.90 -13.64
CA PRO A 309 19.79 -10.08 -12.51
C PRO A 309 18.28 -10.18 -12.20
N ARG A 310 17.42 -10.44 -13.20
CA ARG A 310 15.95 -10.50 -13.02
C ARG A 310 15.50 -11.79 -12.34
N THR A 311 16.19 -12.90 -12.63
CA THR A 311 15.85 -14.22 -12.11
C THR A 311 16.06 -14.29 -10.60
N GLU A 312 17.17 -13.75 -10.09
CA GLU A 312 17.42 -13.77 -8.65
C GLU A 312 16.39 -12.97 -7.85
N GLN A 313 16.05 -11.76 -8.30
CA GLN A 313 15.03 -10.95 -7.61
C GLN A 313 13.67 -11.64 -7.59
N LEU A 314 13.32 -12.31 -8.68
CA LEU A 314 12.11 -13.10 -8.75
C LEU A 314 12.15 -14.29 -7.76
N LEU A 315 13.27 -14.99 -7.67
CA LEU A 315 13.46 -16.09 -6.72
C LEU A 315 13.33 -15.61 -5.26
N ARG A 316 13.84 -14.42 -4.95
CA ARG A 316 13.66 -13.79 -3.61
C ARG A 316 12.20 -13.49 -3.31
N ALA A 317 11.49 -12.90 -4.27
CA ALA A 317 10.05 -12.64 -4.14
C ALA A 317 9.27 -13.93 -3.89
N GLN A 318 9.59 -15.01 -4.62
CA GLN A 318 8.96 -16.31 -4.47
C GLN A 318 9.25 -16.96 -3.12
N PHE A 319 10.49 -16.85 -2.61
CA PHE A 319 10.85 -17.34 -1.29
C PHE A 319 10.02 -16.65 -0.19
N LEU A 320 9.95 -15.32 -0.22
CA LEU A 320 9.16 -14.55 0.73
C LEU A 320 7.67 -14.87 0.59
N ASN A 321 7.15 -14.93 -0.64
CA ASN A 321 5.75 -15.29 -0.88
C ASN A 321 5.41 -16.67 -0.34
N LYS A 322 6.28 -17.67 -0.56
CA LYS A 322 6.09 -19.02 -0.01
C LYS A 322 5.95 -18.98 1.51
N THR A 323 6.87 -18.28 2.16
CA THR A 323 6.88 -18.08 3.62
C THR A 323 5.59 -17.41 4.12
N ILE A 324 5.11 -16.41 3.39
CA ILE A 324 3.85 -15.69 3.69
C ILE A 324 2.65 -16.60 3.49
N SER A 325 2.55 -17.24 2.34
CA SER A 325 1.43 -18.09 1.94
C SER A 325 1.26 -19.29 2.88
N GLU A 326 2.35 -19.93 3.31
CA GLU A 326 2.32 -21.05 4.26
C GLU A 326 1.61 -20.69 5.59
N ARG A 327 1.75 -19.45 6.06
CA ARG A 327 1.16 -18.98 7.33
C ARG A 327 -0.16 -18.22 7.17
N SER A 328 -0.36 -17.59 6.01
CA SER A 328 -1.41 -16.59 5.79
C SER A 328 -2.43 -16.92 4.69
N HIS A 329 -2.42 -18.12 4.10
CA HIS A 329 -3.39 -18.47 3.03
C HIS A 329 -4.86 -18.32 3.47
N GLY A 330 -5.16 -18.64 4.74
CA GLY A 330 -6.51 -18.60 5.31
C GLY A 330 -6.92 -17.25 5.88
N SER A 331 -6.07 -16.23 5.73
CA SER A 331 -6.27 -14.95 6.40
C SER A 331 -7.30 -14.09 5.71
N SER A 332 -8.06 -13.35 6.51
CA SER A 332 -9.09 -12.44 5.98
C SER A 332 -8.46 -11.25 5.26
N VAL A 333 -7.31 -10.77 5.73
CA VAL A 333 -6.50 -9.75 5.05
C VAL A 333 -5.04 -9.88 5.47
N VAL A 334 -4.14 -9.65 4.51
CA VAL A 334 -2.69 -9.58 4.75
C VAL A 334 -2.23 -8.13 4.60
N LEU A 335 -1.66 -7.56 5.65
CA LEU A 335 -0.98 -6.26 5.65
C LEU A 335 0.51 -6.52 5.45
N LEU A 336 1.11 -5.92 4.43
CA LEU A 336 2.51 -6.16 4.06
C LEU A 336 3.19 -4.86 3.69
N ASN A 337 4.38 -4.58 4.23
CA ASN A 337 5.19 -3.47 3.73
C ASN A 337 5.87 -3.83 2.40
N ILE A 338 5.92 -2.88 1.47
CA ILE A 338 6.62 -3.04 0.18
C ILE A 338 7.92 -2.25 0.16
N PRO A 339 8.96 -2.72 -0.56
CA PRO A 339 10.24 -2.03 -0.59
C PRO A 339 10.12 -0.69 -1.33
N GLU A 340 11.14 0.13 -1.17
CA GLU A 340 11.20 1.43 -1.82
C GLU A 340 11.30 1.25 -3.35
N PRO A 341 10.44 1.90 -4.14
CA PRO A 341 10.49 1.79 -5.59
C PRO A 341 11.76 2.45 -6.14
N PRO A 342 12.38 1.90 -7.19
CA PRO A 342 13.59 2.46 -7.77
C PRO A 342 13.34 3.84 -8.38
N ALA A 343 14.37 4.70 -8.36
CA ALA A 343 14.29 6.03 -8.94
C ALA A 343 14.17 5.99 -10.48
N GLN A 344 14.87 5.06 -11.13
CA GLN A 344 14.88 4.90 -12.58
C GLN A 344 13.63 4.17 -13.07
N LEU A 345 12.94 4.75 -14.05
CA LEU A 345 11.73 4.20 -14.66
C LEU A 345 11.95 2.79 -15.22
N GLU A 346 13.08 2.53 -15.87
CA GLU A 346 13.42 1.24 -16.49
C GLU A 346 13.43 0.10 -15.47
N ARG A 347 13.80 0.40 -14.22
CA ARG A 347 13.84 -0.57 -13.11
C ARG A 347 12.48 -0.69 -12.42
N PHE A 348 11.57 0.26 -12.62
CA PHE A 348 10.27 0.27 -11.96
C PHE A 348 9.38 -0.89 -12.39
N TRP A 349 9.43 -1.31 -13.66
CA TRP A 349 8.69 -2.50 -14.11
C TRP A 349 9.19 -3.78 -13.43
N VAL A 350 10.51 -3.89 -13.25
CA VAL A 350 11.14 -4.99 -12.52
C VAL A 350 10.72 -5.00 -11.04
N TYR A 351 10.63 -3.83 -10.42
CA TYR A 351 10.04 -3.66 -9.08
C TYR A 351 8.56 -4.09 -9.01
N LEU A 352 7.71 -3.69 -9.97
CA LEU A 352 6.31 -4.12 -10.00
C LEU A 352 6.20 -5.65 -10.12
N THR A 353 7.07 -6.25 -10.94
CA THR A 353 7.15 -7.71 -11.12
C THR A 353 7.54 -8.41 -9.81
N PHE A 354 8.50 -7.85 -9.08
CA PHE A 354 8.87 -8.32 -7.74
C PHE A 354 7.66 -8.27 -6.79
N VAL A 355 6.98 -7.12 -6.69
CA VAL A 355 5.83 -6.95 -5.79
C VAL A 355 4.67 -7.89 -6.17
N ASP A 356 4.42 -8.11 -7.45
CA ASP A 356 3.39 -9.05 -7.90
C ASP A 356 3.70 -10.48 -7.48
N LYS A 357 4.97 -10.89 -7.63
CA LYS A 357 5.41 -12.24 -7.29
C LYS A 357 5.54 -12.49 -5.81
N LEU A 358 5.88 -11.46 -5.04
CA LEU A 358 5.83 -11.46 -3.57
C LEU A 358 4.41 -11.69 -3.04
N THR A 359 3.39 -11.26 -3.79
CA THR A 359 1.98 -11.26 -3.36
C THR A 359 1.10 -12.15 -4.22
N GLU A 360 1.70 -13.08 -4.96
CA GLU A 360 1.00 -14.02 -5.84
C GLU A 360 0.24 -15.05 -4.99
N GLY A 361 -1.04 -15.27 -5.28
CA GLY A 361 -1.90 -16.20 -4.52
C GLY A 361 -2.53 -15.62 -3.25
N LEU A 362 -2.18 -14.40 -2.85
CA LEU A 362 -2.84 -13.72 -1.73
C LEU A 362 -4.20 -13.17 -2.17
N ASN A 363 -5.27 -13.62 -1.51
CA ASN A 363 -6.65 -13.25 -1.86
C ASN A 363 -6.96 -11.77 -1.63
N ARG A 364 -6.49 -11.21 -0.51
CA ARG A 364 -6.71 -9.82 -0.10
C ARG A 364 -5.47 -9.31 0.63
N ALA A 365 -4.77 -8.37 0.00
CA ALA A 365 -3.56 -7.78 0.55
C ALA A 365 -3.62 -6.25 0.50
N LEU A 366 -3.13 -5.62 1.56
CA LEU A 366 -2.93 -4.18 1.67
C LEU A 366 -1.43 -3.93 1.76
N LEU A 367 -0.88 -3.36 0.69
CA LEU A 367 0.55 -3.11 0.56
C LEU A 367 0.84 -1.70 1.03
N ILE A 368 1.70 -1.57 2.04
CA ILE A 368 1.87 -0.32 2.77
C ILE A 368 3.28 0.19 2.63
N ARG A 369 3.41 1.51 2.52
CA ARG A 369 4.67 2.22 2.63
C ARG A 369 4.44 3.50 3.43
N GLY A 370 5.05 3.57 4.61
CA GLY A 370 5.04 4.79 5.42
C GLY A 370 5.90 5.88 4.79
N ILE A 371 5.67 7.12 5.21
CA ILE A 371 6.65 8.20 5.04
C ILE A 371 7.72 7.99 6.11
N ASP A 372 8.94 7.71 5.68
CA ASP A 372 10.11 7.88 6.53
C ASP A 372 10.39 9.39 6.58
N SER A 373 9.89 10.09 7.62
CA SER A 373 10.03 11.55 7.77
C SER A 373 11.48 12.05 7.77
N GLU A 374 12.43 11.13 7.85
CA GLU A 374 13.86 11.36 8.02
C GLU A 374 14.66 11.16 6.72
N THR A 375 14.12 10.41 5.74
CA THR A 375 14.80 10.16 4.46
C THR A 375 14.56 11.28 3.43
N SER A 376 13.60 12.18 3.68
CA SER A 376 13.34 13.37 2.85
C SER A 376 14.55 14.32 2.72
N ALA A 377 15.57 14.18 3.58
CA ALA A 377 16.81 14.93 3.54
C ALA A 377 17.94 14.27 2.73
N ILE A 378 17.78 13.03 2.24
CA ILE A 378 18.77 12.41 1.37
C ILE A 378 18.54 12.93 -0.05
N ASN A 379 19.28 13.98 -0.40
CA ASN A 379 19.43 14.43 -1.78
C ASN A 379 19.99 13.26 -2.61
N TYR A 380 19.14 12.68 -3.45
CA TYR A 380 19.60 11.97 -4.64
C TYR A 380 19.97 13.05 -5.66
N GLU A 381 21.18 13.60 -5.55
CA GLU A 381 21.86 14.26 -6.68
C GLU A 381 22.39 13.19 -7.64
#